data_AF-N9Y0K7-F1
#
_entry.id   AF-N9Y0K7-F1
#
_cell.length_a   1.000
_cell.length_b   1.000
_cell.length_c   1.000
_cell.angle_alpha   90.00
_cell.angle_beta   90.00
_cell.angle_gamma   90.00
#
_symmetry.space_group_name_H-M   'P 1'
#
loop_
_entity.id
_entity.type
_entity.pdbx_description
1 polymer ?
#
loop_
_entity_poly.entity_id
_entity_poly.type
_entity_poly.pdbx_seq_one_letter_code
_entity_poly.pdbx_strand_id
1 'polypeptide(L)'
;MKISSKQIIKKINEEFANTYKAHRCFINSGVLWDKCIETIKDEELLNHIIFCNDVLKIPPVKVFLLTCDEDFSNLTDFDKTCLGAFWGFVFKFALGYDNQKSTSILTKGIKTATYFYDKKLEVVNA
;
A
#
# COMPACT_ATOMS: atom_id res chain seq x y z
N MET A 1 0.11 7.74 -14.53
CA MET A 1 0.41 6.35 -14.12
C MET A 1 0.11 5.43 -15.30
N LYS A 2 1.02 4.54 -15.74
CA LYS A 2 0.77 3.64 -16.90
C LYS A 2 -0.01 2.37 -16.54
N ILE A 3 -0.14 2.06 -15.25
CA ILE A 3 -0.97 0.98 -14.72
C ILE A 3 -2.26 1.59 -14.20
N SER A 4 -3.40 1.08 -14.63
CA SER A 4 -4.72 1.49 -14.14
C SER A 4 -5.03 0.85 -12.78
N SER A 5 -5.87 1.50 -11.96
CA SER A 5 -6.34 0.92 -10.70
C SER A 5 -6.97 -0.46 -10.87
N LYS A 6 -7.63 -0.71 -12.00
CA LYS A 6 -8.17 -2.03 -12.36
C LYS A 6 -7.09 -3.11 -12.46
N GLN A 7 -5.95 -2.79 -13.07
CA GLN A 7 -4.82 -3.72 -13.17
C GLN A 7 -4.17 -3.99 -11.81
N ILE A 8 -4.04 -2.95 -10.96
CA ILE A 8 -3.53 -3.10 -9.59
C ILE A 8 -4.43 -4.05 -8.79
N ILE A 9 -5.75 -3.82 -8.81
CA ILE A 9 -6.72 -4.65 -8.09
C ILE A 9 -6.71 -6.08 -8.60
N LYS A 10 -6.65 -6.28 -9.93
CA LYS A 10 -6.52 -7.61 -10.52
C LYS A 10 -5.30 -8.34 -9.95
N LYS A 11 -4.14 -7.67 -9.93
CA LYS A 11 -2.90 -8.25 -9.42
C LYS A 11 -2.97 -8.57 -7.92
N ILE A 12 -3.58 -7.69 -7.12
CA ILE A 12 -3.84 -7.95 -5.70
C ILE A 12 -4.65 -9.24 -5.53
N ASN A 13 -5.76 -9.38 -6.25
CA ASN A 13 -6.65 -10.54 -6.12
C ASN A 13 -5.99 -11.85 -6.55
N GLU A 14 -5.12 -11.82 -7.56
CA GLU A 14 -4.47 -13.01 -8.12
C GLU A 14 -3.22 -13.44 -7.33
N GLU A 15 -2.43 -12.49 -6.82
CA GLU A 15 -1.08 -12.78 -6.31
C GLU A 15 -0.89 -12.48 -4.82
N PHE A 16 -1.68 -11.61 -4.19
CA PHE A 16 -1.46 -11.20 -2.79
C PHE A 16 -1.42 -12.39 -1.82
N ALA A 17 -2.41 -13.29 -1.92
CA ALA A 17 -2.52 -14.49 -1.06
C ALA A 17 -1.34 -15.47 -1.22
N ASN A 18 -0.66 -15.44 -2.36
CA ASN A 18 0.47 -16.31 -2.67
C ASN A 18 1.78 -15.69 -2.20
N THR A 19 1.93 -14.37 -2.36
CA THR A 19 3.11 -13.61 -1.93
C THR A 19 3.16 -13.46 -0.41
N TYR A 20 2.04 -13.14 0.23
CA TYR A 20 1.94 -12.91 1.67
C TYR A 20 1.06 -13.98 2.35
N LYS A 21 1.50 -15.24 2.31
CA LYS A 21 0.73 -16.40 2.81
C LYS A 21 0.19 -16.23 4.24
N ALA A 22 0.99 -15.65 5.14
CA ALA A 22 0.60 -15.40 6.53
C ALA A 22 -0.55 -14.37 6.67
N HIS A 23 -0.74 -13.51 5.67
CA HIS A 23 -1.77 -12.47 5.66
C HIS A 23 -2.93 -12.82 4.72
N ARG A 24 -3.07 -14.09 4.29
CA ARG A 24 -4.18 -14.52 3.42
C ARG A 24 -5.55 -14.19 4.03
N CYS A 25 -5.69 -14.32 5.34
CA CYS A 25 -6.92 -14.02 6.08
C CYS A 25 -7.27 -12.52 6.07
N PHE A 26 -6.38 -11.65 5.59
CA PHE A 26 -6.67 -10.23 5.44
C PHE A 26 -7.59 -9.93 4.26
N ILE A 27 -7.59 -10.78 3.23
CA ILE A 27 -8.46 -10.60 2.06
C ILE A 27 -9.92 -10.73 2.51
N ASN A 28 -10.74 -9.72 2.19
CA ASN A 28 -12.15 -9.64 2.59
C ASN A 28 -12.37 -9.72 4.12
N SER A 29 -11.38 -9.26 4.91
CA SER A 29 -11.46 -9.24 6.38
C SER A 29 -12.39 -8.16 6.96
N GLY A 30 -13.01 -7.34 6.11
CA GLY A 30 -13.94 -6.28 6.48
C GLY A 30 -13.38 -4.88 6.20
N VAL A 31 -13.78 -3.91 7.04
CA VAL A 31 -13.60 -2.47 6.80
C VAL A 31 -12.17 -2.08 6.42
N LEU A 32 -11.16 -2.64 7.09
CA LEU A 32 -9.76 -2.29 6.83
C LEU A 32 -9.32 -2.71 5.42
N TRP A 33 -9.72 -3.90 4.98
CA TRP A 33 -9.48 -4.38 3.62
C TRP A 33 -10.26 -3.56 2.60
N ASP A 34 -11.53 -3.31 2.86
CA ASP A 34 -12.41 -2.57 1.95
C ASP A 34 -11.85 -1.16 1.71
N LYS A 35 -11.37 -0.47 2.75
CA LYS A 35 -10.70 0.83 2.63
C LYS A 35 -9.40 0.79 1.86
N CYS A 36 -8.60 -0.26 2.03
CA CYS A 36 -7.41 -0.44 1.21
C CYS A 36 -7.78 -0.54 -0.28
N ILE A 37 -8.80 -1.32 -0.63
CA ILE A 37 -9.25 -1.49 -2.02
C ILE A 37 -9.92 -0.22 -2.57
N GLU A 38 -10.75 0.47 -1.78
CA GLU A 38 -11.35 1.76 -2.15
C GLU A 38 -10.26 2.80 -2.45
N THR A 39 -9.22 2.87 -1.62
CA THR A 39 -8.08 3.78 -1.84
C THR A 39 -7.37 3.47 -3.16
N ILE A 40 -7.25 2.20 -3.55
CA ILE A 40 -6.68 1.86 -4.86
C ILE A 40 -7.62 2.27 -6.02
N LYS A 41 -8.94 2.17 -5.83
CA LYS A 41 -9.93 2.58 -6.85
C LYS A 41 -9.95 4.10 -7.06
N ASP A 42 -9.68 4.87 -6.02
CA ASP A 42 -9.51 6.32 -6.10
C ASP A 42 -8.13 6.67 -6.69
N GLU A 43 -8.11 6.90 -8.01
CA GLU A 43 -6.89 7.23 -8.73
C GLU A 43 -6.23 8.52 -8.24
N GLU A 44 -7.01 9.52 -7.81
CA GLU A 44 -6.48 10.79 -7.33
C GLU A 44 -5.75 10.58 -6.00
N LEU A 45 -6.42 9.93 -5.03
CA LEU A 45 -5.82 9.62 -3.74
C LEU A 45 -4.60 8.70 -3.89
N LEU A 46 -4.67 7.67 -4.74
CA LEU A 46 -3.52 6.80 -5.00
C LEU A 46 -2.33 7.58 -5.58
N ASN A 47 -2.56 8.51 -6.51
CA ASN A 47 -1.50 9.36 -7.04
C ASN A 47 -0.90 10.27 -5.96
N HIS A 48 -1.68 10.80 -5.04
CA HIS A 48 -1.17 11.56 -3.89
C HIS A 48 -0.31 10.69 -2.97
N ILE A 49 -0.72 9.46 -2.68
CA ILE A 49 0.06 8.50 -1.89
C ILE A 49 1.40 8.20 -2.59
N ILE A 50 1.38 7.98 -3.91
CA ILE A 50 2.60 7.75 -4.72
C ILE A 50 3.51 8.97 -4.67
N PHE A 51 2.98 10.18 -4.84
CA PHE A 51 3.76 11.42 -4.78
C PHE A 51 4.42 11.60 -3.40
N CYS A 52 3.68 11.37 -2.31
CA CYS A 52 4.20 11.46 -0.95
C CYS A 52 5.32 10.43 -0.70
N ASN A 53 5.16 9.21 -1.24
CA ASN A 53 6.21 8.20 -1.22
C ASN A 53 7.45 8.63 -2.01
N ASP A 54 7.27 9.09 -3.24
CA ASP A 54 8.36 9.33 -4.19
C ASP A 54 9.15 10.60 -3.86
N VAL A 55 8.46 11.68 -3.51
CA VAL A 55 9.05 13.01 -3.31
C VAL A 55 9.36 13.26 -1.84
N LEU A 56 8.39 13.00 -0.96
CA LEU A 56 8.51 13.33 0.47
C LEU A 56 9.10 12.18 1.30
N LYS A 57 9.28 11.00 0.70
CA LYS A 57 9.73 9.77 1.39
C LYS A 57 8.83 9.40 2.58
N ILE A 58 7.55 9.71 2.45
CA ILE A 58 6.53 9.37 3.46
C ILE A 58 5.95 7.99 3.11
N PRO A 59 5.95 7.02 4.05
CA PRO A 59 5.38 5.70 3.82
C PRO A 59 3.90 5.74 3.40
N PRO A 60 3.47 4.93 2.40
CA PRO A 60 2.08 4.88 1.96
C PRO A 60 1.10 4.52 3.07
N VAL A 61 1.48 3.63 4.00
CA VAL A 61 0.67 3.30 5.19
C VAL A 61 0.34 4.56 6.00
N LYS A 62 1.29 5.49 6.15
CA LYS A 62 1.08 6.73 6.91
C LYS A 62 0.04 7.60 6.23
N VAL A 63 0.20 7.82 4.93
CA VAL A 63 -0.70 8.69 4.15
C VAL A 63 -2.10 8.09 4.15
N PHE A 64 -2.23 6.79 3.84
CA PHE A 64 -3.49 6.07 3.91
C PHE A 64 -4.21 6.26 5.24
N LEU A 65 -3.52 6.05 6.37
CA LEU A 65 -4.12 6.20 7.70
C LEU A 65 -4.56 7.63 8.02
N LEU A 66 -3.87 8.64 7.47
CA LEU A 66 -4.23 10.06 7.65
C LEU A 66 -5.39 10.49 6.76
N THR A 67 -5.64 9.78 5.65
CA THR A 67 -6.71 10.10 4.70
C THR A 67 -8.00 9.29 4.93
N CYS A 68 -7.95 8.25 5.77
CA CYS A 68 -9.15 7.52 6.18
C CYS A 68 -9.91 8.26 7.28
N ASP A 69 -11.20 8.51 7.04
CA ASP A 69 -12.16 9.02 8.02
C ASP A 69 -12.48 8.00 9.12
N GLU A 70 -12.22 6.71 8.87
CA GLU A 70 -12.41 5.65 9.86
C GLU A 70 -11.48 5.79 11.05
N ASP A 71 -12.05 5.50 12.22
CA ASP A 71 -11.29 5.39 13.45
C ASP A 71 -10.49 4.08 13.48
N PHE A 72 -9.26 4.17 12.99
CA PHE A 72 -8.23 3.13 13.11
C PHE A 72 -7.30 3.37 14.32
N SER A 73 -7.79 3.99 15.41
CA SER A 73 -6.99 4.18 16.63
C SER A 73 -6.59 2.87 17.32
N ASN A 74 -7.40 1.81 17.17
CA ASN A 74 -7.26 0.53 17.87
C ASN A 74 -6.86 -0.64 16.95
N LEU A 75 -5.95 -0.40 16.00
CA LEU A 75 -5.41 -1.49 15.16
C LEU A 75 -4.68 -2.53 16.01
N THR A 76 -5.00 -3.81 15.81
CA THR A 76 -4.24 -4.92 16.40
C THR A 76 -2.86 -5.01 15.74
N ASP A 77 -1.93 -5.76 16.35
CA ASP A 77 -0.62 -5.96 15.72
C ASP A 77 -0.74 -6.73 14.39
N PHE A 78 -1.72 -7.63 14.29
CA PHE A 78 -2.04 -8.30 13.02
C PHE A 78 -2.47 -7.30 11.96
N ASP A 79 -3.41 -6.39 12.28
CA ASP A 79 -3.89 -5.36 11.34
C ASP A 79 -2.74 -4.47 10.82
N LYS A 80 -1.82 -4.07 11.71
CA LYS A 80 -0.65 -3.27 11.34
C LYS A 80 0.26 -4.03 10.38
N THR A 81 0.49 -5.32 10.62
CA THR A 81 1.29 -6.15 9.71
C THR A 81 0.61 -6.36 8.36
N CYS A 82 -0.72 -6.52 8.36
CA CYS A 82 -1.53 -6.62 7.16
C CYS A 82 -1.47 -5.34 6.31
N LEU A 83 -1.55 -4.16 6.92
CA LEU A 83 -1.38 -2.88 6.21
C LEU A 83 0.01 -2.76 5.58
N GLY A 84 1.05 -3.14 6.32
CA GLY A 84 2.42 -3.18 5.81
C GLY A 84 2.56 -4.14 4.62
N ALA A 85 1.96 -5.33 4.72
CA ALA A 85 1.95 -6.33 3.65
C ALA A 85 1.18 -5.83 2.41
N PHE A 86 0.01 -5.24 2.61
CA PHE A 86 -0.82 -4.69 1.52
C PHE A 86 -0.09 -3.61 0.73
N TRP A 87 0.38 -2.57 1.42
CA TRP A 87 1.07 -1.46 0.75
C TRP A 87 2.44 -1.88 0.21
N GLY A 88 3.13 -2.80 0.89
CA GLY A 88 4.32 -3.45 0.36
C GLY A 88 4.03 -4.21 -0.93
N PHE A 89 2.90 -4.90 -1.01
CA PHE A 89 2.51 -5.62 -2.22
C PHE A 89 2.25 -4.65 -3.38
N VAL A 90 1.44 -3.62 -3.12
CA VAL A 90 1.08 -2.60 -4.12
C VAL A 90 2.32 -1.94 -4.68
N PHE A 91 3.21 -1.42 -3.83
CA PHE A 91 4.39 -0.70 -4.30
C PHE A 91 5.39 -1.64 -4.99
N LYS A 92 5.71 -2.79 -4.40
CA LYS A 92 6.73 -3.67 -5.01
C LYS A 92 6.24 -4.37 -6.27
N PHE A 93 5.11 -5.07 -6.17
CA PHE A 93 4.69 -5.99 -7.21
C PHE A 93 3.74 -5.34 -8.19
N ALA A 94 2.85 -4.45 -7.75
CA ALA A 94 1.92 -3.78 -8.67
C ALA A 94 2.54 -2.54 -9.35
N LEU A 95 3.33 -1.75 -8.62
CA LEU A 95 3.90 -0.51 -9.15
C LEU A 95 5.40 -0.61 -9.54
N GLY A 96 6.07 -1.73 -9.24
CA GLY A 96 7.42 -2.02 -9.72
C GLY A 96 8.54 -1.29 -8.98
N TYR A 97 8.39 -1.04 -7.68
CA TYR A 97 9.47 -0.48 -6.84
C TYR A 97 10.38 -1.60 -6.33
N ASP A 98 11.68 -1.47 -6.58
CA ASP A 98 12.66 -2.50 -6.23
C ASP A 98 13.20 -2.37 -4.80
N ASN A 99 13.31 -1.14 -4.32
CA ASN A 99 13.95 -0.85 -3.04
C ASN A 99 12.97 -0.25 -2.03
N GLN A 100 13.33 -0.38 -0.75
CA GLN A 100 12.48 0.05 0.35
C GLN A 100 13.32 0.51 1.55
N LYS A 101 12.80 1.44 2.36
CA LYS A 101 13.43 1.85 3.62
C LYS A 101 12.38 2.09 4.70
N SER A 102 12.62 1.53 5.89
CA SER A 102 11.79 1.76 7.07
C SER A 102 12.12 3.11 7.72
N THR A 103 11.10 3.82 8.17
CA THR A 103 11.22 5.10 8.89
C THR A 103 10.19 5.19 10.01
N SER A 104 10.47 6.00 11.02
CA SER A 104 9.55 6.27 12.13
C SER A 104 8.43 7.20 11.68
N ILE A 105 7.17 6.82 11.95
CA ILE A 105 6.00 7.62 11.54
C ILE A 105 5.04 7.99 12.66
N LEU A 106 5.12 7.34 13.82
CA LEU A 106 4.21 7.45 14.98
C LEU A 106 2.79 7.93 14.58
N THR A 107 2.02 7.06 13.91
CA THR A 107 0.68 7.37 13.38
C THR A 107 -0.27 6.23 13.71
N LYS A 108 -1.42 6.54 14.35
CA LYS A 108 -2.47 5.57 14.72
C LYS A 108 -1.90 4.25 15.30
N GLY A 109 -0.97 4.35 16.25
CA GLY A 109 -0.36 3.19 16.92
C GLY A 109 0.77 2.47 16.14
N ILE A 110 1.08 2.90 14.92
CA ILE A 110 2.19 2.38 14.12
C ILE A 110 3.46 3.20 14.36
N LYS A 111 4.51 2.55 14.87
CA LYS A 111 5.80 3.19 15.18
C LYS A 111 6.66 3.40 13.93
N THR A 112 6.72 2.39 13.07
CA THR A 112 7.56 2.38 11.86
C THR A 112 6.77 1.94 10.64
N ALA A 113 7.05 2.54 9.49
CA ALA A 113 6.51 2.10 8.21
C ALA A 113 7.54 2.30 7.09
N THR A 114 7.28 1.71 5.95
CA THR A 114 8.23 1.61 4.84
C THR A 114 7.81 2.52 3.70
N TYR A 115 8.73 3.35 3.19
CA TYR A 115 8.60 3.98 1.88
C TYR A 115 9.42 3.19 0.85
N PHE A 116 9.06 3.31 -0.43
CA PHE A 116 9.60 2.55 -1.53
C PHE A 116 10.27 3.47 -2.54
N TYR A 117 11.33 3.02 -3.20
CA TYR A 117 12.08 3.83 -4.17
C TYR A 117 12.67 2.94 -5.27
N ASP A 118 13.31 3.58 -6.26
CA ASP A 118 13.83 2.93 -7.47
C ASP A 118 12.73 2.18 -8.23
N LYS A 119 11.70 2.94 -8.62
CA LYS A 119 10.64 2.45 -9.50
C LYS A 119 11.21 2.11 -10.87
N LYS A 120 11.01 0.88 -11.32
CA LYS A 120 11.34 0.48 -12.69
C LYS A 120 10.47 1.27 -13.65
N LEU A 121 11.09 2.13 -14.44
CA LEU A 121 10.47 2.68 -15.64
C LEU A 121 10.47 1.56 -16.68
N GLU A 122 9.31 1.12 -17.14
CA GLU A 122 9.27 0.28 -18.34
C GLU A 122 9.90 1.09 -19.48
N VAL A 123 11.06 0.62 -19.93
CA VAL A 123 11.68 1.11 -21.17
C VAL A 123 10.72 0.72 -22.29
N VAL A 124 9.97 1.69 -22.79
CA VAL A 124 9.24 1.50 -24.04
C VAL A 124 10.32 1.43 -25.11
N ASN A 125 10.64 0.22 -25.57
CA ASN A 125 11.36 0.07 -26.82
C ASN A 125 10.44 0.64 -27.91
N ALA A 126 10.78 1.84 -28.37
CA ALA A 126 10.17 2.49 -29.52
C ALA A 126 10.62 1.82 -30.82
#